data_AF-A0A266Q502-F1
#
_entry.id   AF-A0A266Q502-F1
#
_cell.length_a   1.000
_cell.length_b   1.000
_cell.length_c   1.000
_cell.angle_alpha   90.00
_cell.angle_beta   90.00
_cell.angle_gamma   90.00
#
_symmetry.space_group_name_H-M   'P 1'
#
loop_
_entity.id
_entity.type
_entity.pdbx_description
1 polymer ?
#
loop_
_entity_poly.entity_id
_entity_poly.type
_entity_poly.pdbx_seq_one_letter_code
_entity_poly.pdbx_strand_id
1 'polypeptide(L)'
;MTNIARVIPPVQTTQPKATSGVTELVLTSDSPEQLALLLPMIAFLSKASSDRWITWIAPHNISRELLESYGVNTRYIRVIHAQDPQALLWITWEALSAGNSHTVISSPGKLSDKELSQLEVAAAKGQCQGLLLRVR
;
A
#
# COMPACT_ATOMS: atom_id res chain seq x y z
N MET A 1 27.37 -38.59 -39.85
CA MET A 1 26.43 -37.48 -39.68
C MET A 1 26.01 -37.44 -38.22
N THR A 2 26.67 -36.64 -37.39
CA THR A 2 26.42 -36.59 -35.94
C THR A 2 25.62 -35.34 -35.62
N ASN A 3 24.35 -35.53 -35.23
CA ASN A 3 23.44 -34.43 -34.95
C ASN A 3 23.61 -33.98 -33.49
N ILE A 4 24.05 -32.75 -33.29
CA ILE A 4 24.27 -32.14 -31.98
C ILE A 4 22.94 -31.51 -31.54
N ALA A 5 22.20 -32.21 -30.68
CA ALA A 5 20.99 -31.68 -30.07
C ALA A 5 21.37 -30.53 -29.13
N ARG A 6 21.00 -29.31 -29.49
CA ARG A 6 21.20 -28.10 -28.70
C ARG A 6 20.26 -28.18 -27.48
N VAL A 7 20.80 -28.45 -26.31
CA VAL A 7 20.06 -28.37 -25.05
C VAL A 7 19.74 -26.91 -24.78
N ILE A 8 18.48 -26.53 -24.91
CA ILE A 8 18.00 -25.18 -24.56
C ILE A 8 17.84 -25.17 -23.03
N PRO A 9 18.53 -24.28 -22.29
CA PRO A 9 18.35 -24.17 -20.86
C PRO A 9 16.93 -23.69 -20.53
N PRO A 10 16.32 -24.14 -19.43
CA PRO A 10 14.99 -23.69 -19.05
C PRO A 10 15.01 -22.18 -18.81
N VAL A 11 14.08 -21.48 -19.46
CA VAL A 11 13.82 -20.06 -19.21
C VAL A 11 13.37 -19.94 -17.75
N GLN A 12 14.23 -19.39 -16.90
CA GLN A 12 13.85 -19.03 -15.54
C GLN A 12 12.85 -17.89 -15.66
N THR A 13 11.56 -18.19 -15.49
CA THR A 13 10.54 -17.17 -15.27
C THR A 13 10.88 -16.50 -13.94
N THR A 14 11.57 -15.37 -14.00
CA THR A 14 11.72 -14.48 -12.84
C THR A 14 10.31 -14.05 -12.45
N GLN A 15 9.74 -14.70 -11.43
CA GLN A 15 8.54 -14.19 -10.79
C GLN A 15 8.86 -12.73 -10.38
N PRO A 16 7.99 -11.76 -10.71
CA PRO A 16 8.23 -10.39 -10.32
C PRO A 16 8.39 -10.37 -8.79
N LYS A 17 9.62 -10.07 -8.34
CA LYS A 17 9.92 -9.93 -6.92
C LYS A 17 8.96 -8.88 -6.38
N ALA A 18 8.14 -9.25 -5.39
CA ALA A 18 7.27 -8.29 -4.72
C ALA A 18 8.14 -7.12 -4.26
N THR A 19 8.01 -5.99 -4.92
CA THR A 19 8.69 -4.77 -4.52
C THR A 19 8.06 -4.37 -3.19
N SER A 20 8.88 -3.97 -2.24
CA SER A 20 8.47 -3.37 -0.97
C SER A 20 9.09 -1.98 -0.90
N GLY A 21 8.39 -1.02 -0.32
CA GLY A 21 8.88 0.35 -0.25
C GLY A 21 7.77 1.32 0.12
N VAL A 22 8.11 2.60 0.11
CA VAL A 22 7.17 3.68 0.42
C VAL A 22 7.07 4.60 -0.79
N THR A 23 5.85 4.93 -1.19
CA THR A 23 5.54 5.93 -2.21
C THR A 23 4.74 7.05 -1.58
N GLU A 24 5.17 8.30 -1.80
CA GLU A 24 4.40 9.47 -1.40
C GLU A 24 3.51 9.93 -2.55
N LEU A 25 2.24 10.16 -2.26
CA LEU A 25 1.29 10.74 -3.19
C LEU A 25 0.81 12.09 -2.65
N VAL A 26 1.07 13.13 -3.44
CA VAL A 26 0.85 14.52 -3.05
C VAL A 26 -0.46 15.04 -3.64
N LEU A 27 -1.42 15.29 -2.77
CA LEU A 27 -2.74 15.85 -3.03
C LEU A 27 -2.71 17.38 -2.94
N THR A 28 -3.60 18.02 -3.69
CA THR A 28 -3.76 19.49 -3.68
C THR A 28 -4.62 20.00 -2.52
N SER A 29 -5.43 19.14 -1.91
CA SER A 29 -6.28 19.44 -0.76
C SER A 29 -6.69 18.15 -0.03
N ASP A 30 -7.18 18.27 1.21
CA ASP A 30 -7.82 17.19 1.98
C ASP A 30 -9.33 17.12 1.68
N SER A 31 -9.70 17.21 0.39
CA SER A 31 -11.11 17.20 -0.03
C SER A 31 -11.56 15.78 -0.43
N PRO A 32 -12.85 15.43 -0.22
CA PRO A 32 -13.40 14.15 -0.68
C PRO A 32 -13.19 13.87 -2.17
N GLU A 33 -13.25 14.91 -3.01
CA GLU A 33 -13.04 14.83 -4.46
C GLU A 33 -11.60 14.41 -4.78
N GLN A 34 -10.64 14.97 -4.05
CA GLN A 34 -9.23 14.66 -4.21
C GLN A 34 -8.90 13.24 -3.73
N LEU A 35 -9.58 12.78 -2.68
CA LEU A 35 -9.52 11.38 -2.21
C LEU A 35 -10.14 10.42 -3.23
N ALA A 36 -11.24 10.81 -3.87
CA ALA A 36 -11.94 9.99 -4.86
C ALA A 36 -11.06 9.61 -6.06
N LEU A 37 -10.05 10.42 -6.39
CA LEU A 37 -9.06 10.11 -7.44
C LEU A 37 -8.24 8.85 -7.15
N LEU A 38 -8.12 8.45 -5.88
CA LEU A 38 -7.36 7.29 -5.44
C LEU A 38 -8.19 6.01 -5.43
N LEU A 39 -9.51 6.13 -5.33
CA LEU A 39 -10.41 4.99 -5.16
C LEU A 39 -10.32 3.96 -6.31
N PRO A 40 -10.16 4.33 -7.60
CA PRO A 40 -9.95 3.34 -8.67
C PRO A 40 -8.69 2.49 -8.48
N MET A 41 -7.59 3.10 -8.01
CA MET A 41 -6.36 2.37 -7.71
C MET A 41 -6.55 1.45 -6.50
N ILE A 42 -7.24 1.91 -5.46
CA ILE A 42 -7.56 1.07 -4.28
C ILE A 42 -8.46 -0.10 -4.69
N ALA A 43 -9.42 0.13 -5.59
CA ALA A 43 -10.28 -0.91 -6.12
C ALA A 43 -9.50 -1.98 -6.89
N PHE A 44 -8.52 -1.56 -7.71
CA PHE A 44 -7.59 -2.48 -8.37
C PHE A 44 -6.78 -3.29 -7.34
N LEU A 45 -6.16 -2.61 -6.37
CA LEU A 45 -5.34 -3.25 -5.34
C LEU A 45 -6.13 -4.25 -4.50
N SER A 46 -7.39 -3.94 -4.16
CA SER A 46 -8.25 -4.80 -3.33
C SER A 46 -8.63 -6.13 -3.99
N LYS A 47 -8.35 -6.26 -5.29
CA LYS A 47 -8.59 -7.46 -6.09
C LYS A 47 -7.29 -8.17 -6.47
N ALA A 48 -6.13 -7.54 -6.23
CA ALA A 48 -4.82 -8.03 -6.65
C ALA A 48 -4.20 -9.05 -5.69
N SER A 49 -4.59 -9.02 -4.41
CA SER A 49 -4.19 -9.98 -3.38
C SER A 49 -5.43 -10.44 -2.62
N SER A 50 -5.55 -11.76 -2.44
CA SER A 50 -6.68 -12.39 -1.74
C SER A 50 -6.31 -12.88 -0.34
N ASP A 51 -5.06 -12.68 0.10
CA ASP A 51 -4.48 -13.25 1.31
C ASP A 51 -3.99 -12.20 2.31
N ARG A 52 -3.84 -10.93 1.90
CA ARG A 52 -3.37 -9.84 2.76
C ARG A 52 -4.28 -8.62 2.67
N TRP A 53 -4.26 -7.80 3.72
CA TRP A 53 -5.09 -6.61 3.80
C TRP A 53 -4.55 -5.44 2.95
N ILE A 54 -5.45 -4.59 2.49
CA ILE A 54 -5.21 -3.15 2.40
C ILE A 54 -5.53 -2.56 3.78
N THR A 55 -4.55 -1.97 4.44
CA THR A 55 -4.77 -1.23 5.68
C THR A 55 -4.81 0.25 5.37
N TRP A 56 -5.93 0.91 5.64
CA TRP A 56 -6.05 2.36 5.51
C TRP A 56 -6.11 3.00 6.90
N ILE A 57 -5.08 3.77 7.23
CA ILE A 57 -5.00 4.53 8.48
C ILE A 57 -5.34 5.98 8.15
N ALA A 58 -6.50 6.45 8.60
CA ALA A 58 -7.02 7.76 8.22
C ALA A 58 -7.52 8.55 9.44
N PRO A 59 -7.34 9.88 9.47
CA PRO A 59 -7.90 10.73 10.52
C PRO A 59 -9.43 10.85 10.41
N HIS A 60 -9.97 10.69 9.21
CA HIS A 60 -11.40 10.83 8.91
C HIS A 60 -12.05 9.49 8.61
N ASN A 61 -13.37 9.43 8.78
CA ASN A 61 -14.12 8.23 8.43
C ASN A 61 -14.25 8.08 6.90
N ILE A 62 -14.03 6.88 6.39
CA ILE A 62 -14.20 6.55 4.98
C ILE A 62 -15.40 5.63 4.90
N SER A 63 -16.48 6.10 4.27
CA SER A 63 -17.72 5.32 4.24
C SER A 63 -17.54 4.06 3.39
N ARG A 64 -18.15 2.97 3.86
CA ARG A 64 -18.19 1.71 3.13
C ARG A 64 -18.87 1.89 1.77
N GLU A 65 -19.94 2.66 1.74
CA GLU A 65 -20.76 2.93 0.55
C GLU A 65 -19.92 3.62 -0.54
N LEU A 66 -19.05 4.56 -0.16
CA LEU A 66 -18.13 5.22 -1.08
C LEU A 66 -17.10 4.23 -1.65
N LEU A 67 -16.53 3.37 -0.80
CA LEU A 67 -15.59 2.34 -1.26
C LEU A 67 -16.27 1.40 -2.27
N GLU A 68 -17.48 0.94 -1.94
CA GLU A 68 -18.26 0.03 -2.79
C GLU A 68 -18.69 0.69 -4.10
N SER A 69 -19.07 1.98 -4.09
CA SER A 69 -19.46 2.71 -5.30
C SER A 69 -18.32 2.86 -6.31
N TYR A 70 -17.06 2.83 -5.86
CA TYR A 70 -15.88 2.82 -6.72
C TYR A 70 -15.34 1.41 -7.00
N GLY A 71 -16.07 0.37 -6.57
CA GLY A 71 -15.75 -1.03 -6.86
C GLY A 71 -14.61 -1.61 -6.01
N VAL A 72 -14.31 -1.01 -4.85
CA VAL A 72 -13.38 -1.55 -3.86
C VAL A 72 -13.97 -2.81 -3.23
N ASN A 73 -13.18 -3.88 -3.18
CA ASN A 73 -13.57 -5.08 -2.45
C ASN A 73 -13.41 -4.85 -0.95
N THR A 74 -14.49 -4.47 -0.28
CA THR A 74 -14.49 -4.13 1.14
C THR A 74 -14.24 -5.31 2.08
N ARG A 75 -14.12 -6.55 1.55
CA ARG A 75 -13.69 -7.72 2.32
C ARG A 75 -12.18 -7.77 2.58
N TYR A 76 -11.37 -7.05 1.79
CA TYR A 76 -9.91 -7.04 1.89
C TYR A 76 -9.35 -5.69 2.30
N ILE A 77 -10.20 -4.76 2.72
CA ILE A 77 -9.78 -3.48 3.28
C ILE A 77 -10.16 -3.40 4.76
N ARG A 78 -9.23 -2.93 5.57
CA ARG A 78 -9.49 -2.53 6.96
C ARG A 78 -9.14 -1.07 7.13
N VAL A 79 -10.02 -0.33 7.81
CA VAL A 79 -9.83 1.09 8.11
C VAL A 79 -9.54 1.23 9.59
N ILE A 80 -8.45 1.94 9.91
CA ILE A 80 -8.04 2.27 11.28
C ILE A 80 -8.14 3.78 11.42
N HIS A 81 -8.93 4.23 12.39
CA HIS A 81 -9.08 5.65 12.68
C HIS A 81 -8.07 6.09 13.74
N ALA A 82 -7.24 7.07 13.39
CA ALA A 82 -6.27 7.68 14.30
C ALA A 82 -6.16 9.16 13.97
N GLN A 83 -6.35 10.02 14.98
CA GLN A 83 -6.32 11.48 14.82
C GLN A 83 -5.01 12.10 15.30
N ASP A 84 -4.34 11.48 16.26
CA ASP A 84 -3.06 11.97 16.79
C ASP A 84 -1.91 11.68 15.79
N PRO A 85 -1.10 12.68 15.38
CA PRO A 85 0.00 12.48 14.43
C PRO A 85 1.03 11.44 14.87
N GLN A 86 1.35 11.36 16.17
CA GLN A 86 2.31 10.37 16.68
C GLN A 86 1.73 8.96 16.62
N ALA A 87 0.46 8.81 16.99
CA ALA A 87 -0.28 7.56 16.82
C ALA A 87 -0.37 7.16 15.33
N LEU A 88 -0.63 8.10 14.42
CA LEU A 88 -0.67 7.84 12.98
C LEU A 88 0.65 7.27 12.48
N LEU A 89 1.77 7.92 12.80
CA LEU A 89 3.10 7.44 12.40
C LEU A 89 3.40 6.05 12.99
N TRP A 90 3.16 5.87 14.29
CA TRP A 90 3.40 4.61 14.97
C TRP A 90 2.56 3.46 14.40
N ILE A 91 1.24 3.67 14.23
CA ILE A 91 0.33 2.66 13.66
C ILE A 91 0.73 2.34 12.21
N THR A 92 1.20 3.34 11.45
CA THR A 92 1.71 3.13 10.09
C THR A 92 2.94 2.23 10.11
N TRP A 93 3.90 2.49 10.99
CA TRP A 93 5.10 1.66 11.16
C TRP A 93 4.77 0.22 11.56
N GLU A 94 3.86 0.04 12.52
CA GLU A 94 3.39 -1.27 12.98
C GLU A 94 2.68 -2.04 11.85
N ALA A 95 1.73 -1.39 11.16
CA ALA A 95 0.99 -2.01 10.06
C ALA A 95 1.92 -2.46 8.91
N LEU A 96 2.93 -1.64 8.59
CA LEU A 96 3.96 -1.99 7.60
C LEU A 96 4.81 -3.17 8.08
N SER A 97 5.28 -3.13 9.33
CA SER A 97 6.18 -4.14 9.90
C SER A 97 5.53 -5.50 10.13
N ALA A 98 4.22 -5.54 10.37
CA ALA A 98 3.48 -6.75 10.72
C ALA A 98 3.33 -7.75 9.55
N GLY A 99 3.46 -7.30 8.31
CA GLY A 99 3.39 -8.14 7.11
C GLY A 99 2.02 -8.76 6.78
N ASN A 100 0.99 -8.43 7.54
CA ASN A 100 -0.39 -8.87 7.30
C ASN A 100 -1.10 -8.07 6.20
N SER A 101 -0.45 -7.03 5.66
CA SER A 101 -0.99 -6.15 4.62
C SER A 101 -0.09 -6.21 3.40
N HIS A 102 -0.65 -6.20 2.20
CA HIS A 102 0.15 -5.98 0.99
C HIS A 102 0.32 -4.48 0.70
N THR A 103 -0.64 -3.66 1.15
CA THR A 103 -0.59 -2.20 1.04
C THR A 103 -1.05 -1.54 2.33
N VAL A 104 -0.30 -0.55 2.80
CA VAL A 104 -0.67 0.32 3.91
C VAL A 104 -0.80 1.75 3.38
N ILE A 105 -1.97 2.35 3.54
CA ILE A 105 -2.28 3.72 3.13
C ILE A 105 -2.37 4.56 4.39
N SER A 106 -1.68 5.70 4.45
CA SER A 106 -1.70 6.57 5.63
C SER A 106 -1.46 8.04 5.28
N SER A 107 -2.02 8.95 6.07
CA SER A 107 -1.75 10.39 5.99
C SER A 107 -1.00 10.88 7.24
N PRO A 108 0.26 10.48 7.49
CA PRO A 108 0.97 10.80 8.74
C PRO A 108 1.42 12.27 8.84
N GLY A 109 1.12 13.10 7.82
CA GLY A 109 1.54 14.49 7.77
C GLY A 109 2.95 14.67 7.21
N LYS A 110 3.67 15.68 7.71
CA LYS A 110 5.07 15.92 7.33
C LYS A 110 5.98 14.94 8.07
N LEU A 111 6.83 14.27 7.32
CA LEU A 111 7.84 13.35 7.83
C LEU A 111 9.23 13.93 7.62
N SER A 112 10.10 13.69 8.59
CA SER A 112 11.54 13.82 8.42
C SER A 112 12.11 12.66 7.60
N ASP A 113 13.30 12.84 7.02
CA ASP A 113 13.99 11.78 6.28
C ASP A 113 14.21 10.53 7.13
N LYS A 114 14.43 10.72 8.44
CA LYS A 114 14.59 9.62 9.40
C LYS A 114 13.30 8.82 9.55
N GLU A 115 12.16 9.50 9.71
CA GLU A 115 10.86 8.83 9.84
C GLU A 115 10.47 8.12 8.55
N LEU A 116 10.71 8.74 7.39
CA LEU A 116 10.48 8.10 6.08
C LEU A 116 11.33 6.83 5.93
N SER A 117 12.63 6.92 6.25
CA SER A 117 13.54 5.76 6.21
C SER A 117 13.08 4.63 7.15
N GLN A 118 12.58 4.97 8.34
CA GLN A 118 12.01 3.97 9.27
C GLN A 118 10.79 3.26 8.69
N LEU A 119 9.92 3.98 7.96
CA LEU A 119 8.78 3.40 7.27
C LEU A 119 9.20 2.52 6.09
N GLU A 120 10.25 2.89 5.34
CA GLU A 120 10.80 2.04 4.27
C GLU A 120 11.35 0.72 4.81
N VAL A 121 12.09 0.77 5.92
CA VAL A 121 12.59 -0.43 6.62
C VAL A 121 11.43 -1.30 7.11
N ALA A 122 10.38 -0.70 7.67
CA ALA A 122 9.17 -1.42 8.08
C ALA A 122 8.46 -2.08 6.89
N ALA A 123 8.31 -1.37 5.77
CA ALA A 123 7.69 -1.87 4.55
C ALA A 123 8.47 -3.06 3.98
N ALA A 124 9.81 -2.97 3.98
CA ALA A 124 10.68 -4.07 3.58
C ALA A 124 10.54 -5.28 4.51
N LYS A 125 10.49 -5.07 5.83
CA LYS A 125 10.30 -6.12 6.83
C LYS A 125 8.98 -6.87 6.64
N GLY A 126 7.87 -6.16 6.42
CA GLY A 126 6.57 -6.77 6.18
C GLY A 126 6.26 -7.13 4.73
N GLN A 127 7.23 -6.95 3.82
CA GLN A 127 7.07 -7.24 2.39
C GLN A 127 5.82 -6.59 1.79
N CYS A 128 5.63 -5.30 2.07
CA CYS A 128 4.45 -4.55 1.69
C CYS A 128 4.79 -3.18 1.08
N GLN A 129 3.77 -2.54 0.50
CA GLN A 129 3.85 -1.21 -0.08
C GLN A 129 3.23 -0.19 0.88
N GLY A 130 3.98 0.85 1.24
CA GLY A 130 3.45 2.04 1.90
C GLY A 130 3.02 3.08 0.87
N LEU A 131 1.79 3.56 0.96
CA LEU A 131 1.29 4.70 0.21
C LEU A 131 0.98 5.83 1.18
N LEU A 132 1.84 6.84 1.21
CA LEU A 132 1.69 7.98 2.11
C LEU A 132 1.01 9.13 1.40
N LEU A 133 -0.13 9.56 1.91
CA LEU A 133 -0.88 10.69 1.38
C LEU A 133 -0.40 11.96 2.06
N ARG A 134 -0.02 12.95 1.25
CA ARG A 134 0.37 14.27 1.73
C ARG A 134 -0.46 15.33 1.05
N VAL A 135 -0.89 16.32 1.81
CA VAL A 135 -1.56 17.50 1.27
C VAL A 135 -0.55 18.64 1.17
N ARG A 136 -0.57 19.35 0.04
CA ARG A 136 0.26 20.54 -0.20
C ARG A 136 -0.19 21.76 0.60
#